data_AF-A0A953JP37-F1
#
_entry.id   AF-A0A953JP37-F1
#
_cell.length_a   1.000
_cell.length_b   1.000
_cell.length_c   1.000
_cell.angle_alpha   90.00
_cell.angle_beta   90.00
_cell.angle_gamma   90.00
#
_symmetry.space_group_name_H-M   'P 1'
#
loop_
_entity.id
_entity.type
_entity.pdbx_description
1 polymer ?
#
loop_
_entity_poly.entity_id
_entity_poly.type
_entity_poly.pdbx_seq_one_letter_code
_entity_poly.pdbx_strand_id
1 'polypeptide(L)' 'MAQRAEGADTNLVILPTDTIELGATVEVRRRFDHAWATGFEIADSSDDGYQLRRRSDGALLPVTFPAVDVRRSSSTAAR' A
#
# COMPACT_ATOMS: atom_id res chain seq x y z
N MET A 1 -19.40 -34.35 -28.68
CA MET A 1 -19.36 -34.33 -27.21
C MET A 1 -18.21 -33.43 -26.79
N ALA A 2 -18.46 -32.19 -26.37
CA ALA A 2 -17.41 -31.23 -25.98
C ALA A 2 -17.82 -30.52 -24.68
N GLN A 3 -17.21 -30.91 -23.57
CA GLN A 3 -17.10 -30.09 -22.35
C GLN A 3 -15.73 -29.39 -22.45
N ARG A 4 -15.64 -28.07 -22.62
CA ARG A 4 -16.09 -26.91 -21.81
C ARG A 4 -15.13 -26.60 -20.65
N ALA A 5 -14.38 -25.52 -20.89
CA ALA A 5 -13.94 -24.48 -19.96
C ALA A 5 -13.16 -24.93 -18.73
N GLU A 6 -11.84 -24.78 -18.79
CA GLU A 6 -10.95 -24.82 -17.62
C GLU A 6 -9.96 -23.68 -17.69
N GLY A 7 -9.98 -22.85 -16.65
CA GLY A 7 -9.25 -21.60 -16.53
C GLY A 7 -9.89 -20.67 -15.50
N ALA A 8 -10.31 -21.22 -14.36
CA ALA A 8 -10.46 -20.47 -13.11
C ALA A 8 -9.09 -19.80 -12.84
N ASP A 9 -8.98 -18.58 -12.36
CA ASP A 9 -9.48 -18.16 -11.07
C ASP A 9 -9.28 -16.64 -11.03
N THR A 10 -10.24 -15.86 -11.56
CA THR A 10 -10.26 -14.43 -11.25
C THR A 10 -10.89 -14.31 -9.87
N ASN A 11 -10.19 -14.81 -8.85
CA ASN A 11 -10.56 -14.60 -7.46
C ASN A 11 -10.44 -13.10 -7.20
N LEU A 12 -11.57 -12.42 -7.41
CA LEU A 12 -11.75 -11.03 -7.08
C LEU A 12 -11.78 -10.95 -5.55
N VAL A 13 -10.60 -10.98 -4.96
CA VAL A 13 -10.34 -10.68 -3.56
C VAL A 13 -10.66 -9.19 -3.39
N ILE A 14 -11.88 -8.89 -2.97
CA ILE A 14 -12.27 -7.55 -2.53
C ILE A 14 -12.03 -7.51 -1.01
N LEU A 15 -10.90 -6.93 -0.60
CA LEU A 15 -10.54 -6.64 0.79
C LEU A 15 -10.68 -5.11 1.03
N PRO A 16 -10.81 -4.66 2.29
CA PRO A 16 -11.70 -3.58 2.73
C PRO A 16 -11.46 -2.22 2.05
N THR A 17 -12.54 -1.46 1.90
CA THR A 17 -12.71 -0.16 1.21
C THR A 17 -11.70 0.95 1.55
N ASP A 18 -10.83 0.78 2.54
CA ASP A 18 -9.79 1.75 2.92
C ASP A 18 -8.35 1.30 2.56
N THR A 19 -8.20 0.18 1.85
CA THR A 19 -6.87 -0.35 1.49
C THR A 19 -6.19 0.57 0.47
N ILE A 20 -4.96 0.99 0.74
CA ILE A 20 -4.15 1.71 -0.25
C ILE A 20 -3.63 0.70 -1.28
N GLU A 21 -3.76 1.05 -2.57
CA GLU A 21 -3.30 0.20 -3.68
C GLU A 21 -1.79 -0.10 -3.58
N LEU A 22 -1.41 -1.34 -3.93
CA LEU A 22 0.00 -1.73 -4.03
C LEU A 22 0.70 -0.85 -5.08
N GLY A 23 1.87 -0.34 -4.76
CA GLY A 23 2.64 0.60 -5.59
C GLY A 23 2.21 2.06 -5.47
N ALA A 24 1.11 2.39 -4.77
CA ALA A 24 0.78 3.79 -4.54
C ALA A 24 1.81 4.46 -3.64
N THR A 25 2.06 5.74 -3.94
CA THR A 25 2.94 6.58 -3.13
C THR A 25 2.21 6.99 -1.86
N VAL A 26 2.88 6.81 -0.73
CA VAL A 26 2.35 7.07 0.60
C VAL A 26 3.33 7.88 1.44
N GLU A 27 2.78 8.45 2.50
CA GLU A 27 3.54 9.16 3.50
C GLU A 27 3.41 8.43 4.83
N VAL A 28 4.51 8.34 5.55
CA VAL A 28 4.56 7.71 6.87
C VAL A 28 4.78 8.72 7.96
N ARG A 29 4.07 8.57 9.07
CA ARG A 29 4.20 9.44 10.22
C ARG A 29 5.50 9.17 10.98
N ARG A 30 6.33 10.19 11.15
CA ARG A 30 7.54 10.15 11.99
C ARG A 30 7.16 10.44 13.44
N ARG A 31 7.40 9.49 14.34
CA ARG A 31 7.08 9.60 15.77
C ARG A 31 7.82 10.74 16.49
N PHE A 32 8.98 11.15 15.99
CA PHE A 32 9.81 12.19 16.62
C PHE A 32 9.26 13.61 16.41
N ASP A 33 8.92 13.98 15.18
CA ASP A 33 8.45 15.33 14.83
C ASP A 33 6.94 15.43 14.61
N HIS A 34 6.21 14.32 14.72
CA HIS A 34 4.81 14.19 14.28
C HIS A 34 4.60 14.57 12.79
N ALA A 35 5.68 14.70 12.03
CA ALA A 35 5.69 15.08 10.63
C ALA A 35 5.52 13.85 9.73
N TRP A 36 4.98 14.07 8.54
CA TRP A 36 4.82 13.05 7.52
C TRP A 36 6.07 13.01 6.63
N ALA A 37 6.61 11.82 6.40
CA ALA A 37 7.72 11.60 5.49
C ALA A 37 7.18 11.02 4.18
N THR A 38 7.49 11.69 3.06
CA THR A 38 7.15 11.26 1.71
C THR A 38 8.22 10.33 1.14
N GLY A 39 7.96 9.75 -0.04
CA GLY A 39 8.94 8.93 -0.76
C GLY A 39 8.86 7.45 -0.39
N PHE A 40 7.69 6.99 0.04
CA PHE A 40 7.41 5.59 0.29
C PHE A 40 6.33 5.11 -0.68
N GLU A 41 6.34 3.84 -1.00
CA GLU A 41 5.31 3.17 -1.79
C GLU A 41 4.83 1.93 -1.04
N ILE A 42 3.56 1.54 -1.24
CA ILE A 42 3.03 0.30 -0.68
C ILE A 42 3.66 -0.87 -1.43
N ALA A 43 4.41 -1.72 -0.73
CA ALA A 43 4.93 -2.96 -1.30
C ALA A 43 3.97 -4.12 -1.11
N ASP A 44 3.34 -4.17 0.06
CA ASP A 44 2.37 -5.20 0.44
C ASP A 44 1.31 -4.58 1.37
N SER A 45 0.08 -5.07 1.28
CA SER A 45 -1.03 -4.69 2.13
C SER A 45 -1.61 -5.92 2.80
N SER A 46 -1.67 -5.89 4.11
CA SER A 46 -2.18 -6.97 4.96
C SER A 46 -3.16 -6.40 5.98
N ASP A 47 -3.91 -7.27 6.65
CA ASP A 47 -4.87 -6.87 7.69
C ASP A 47 -4.20 -6.17 8.89
N ASP A 48 -2.96 -6.56 9.21
CA ASP A 48 -2.13 -5.97 10.27
C ASP A 48 -1.59 -4.57 9.91
N GLY A 49 -1.56 -4.22 8.61
CA GLY A 49 -1.07 -2.93 8.13
C GLY A 49 -0.39 -3.02 6.76
N TYR A 50 0.52 -2.08 6.50
CA TYR A 50 1.17 -1.91 5.21
C TYR A 50 2.67 -2.10 5.30
N GLN A 51 3.22 -2.89 4.39
CA GLN A 51 4.64 -2.98 4.17
C GLN A 51 5.05 -1.91 3.16
N LEU A 52 6.02 -1.08 3.55
CA LEU A 52 6.43 0.06 2.74
C LEU A 52 7.78 -0.19 2.09
N ARG A 53 7.94 0.31 0.88
CA ARG A 53 9.22 0.39 0.19
C ARG A 53 9.65 1.84 0.11
N ARG A 54 10.90 2.12 0.47
CA ARG A 54 11.48 3.44 0.37
C ARG A 54 11.90 3.70 -1.08
N ARG A 55 11.28 4.66 -1.77
CA ARG A 55 11.60 5.02 -3.17
C ARG A 55 13.04 5.48 -3.35
N SER A 56 13.64 6.07 -2.31
CA SER A 56 15.01 6.60 -2.39
C SER A 56 16.08 5.54 -2.65
N ASP A 57 15.91 4.33 -2.12
CA ASP A 57 16.91 3.25 -2.21
C ASP A 57 16.31 1.95 -2.75
N GLY A 58 14.98 1.89 -2.88
CA GLY A 58 14.24 0.69 -3.27
C GLY A 58 14.18 -0.37 -2.16
N ALA A 59 14.68 -0.09 -0.96
CA ALA A 59 14.65 -1.01 0.17
C ALA A 59 13.24 -1.15 0.76
N LEU A 60 12.84 -2.39 1.04
CA LEU A 60 11.66 -2.71 1.83
C LEU A 60 11.94 -2.42 3.31
N LEU A 61 11.01 -1.73 3.96
CA LEU A 61 11.10 -1.51 5.39
C LEU A 61 10.81 -2.84 6.11
N PRO A 62 11.66 -3.25 7.06
CA PRO A 62 11.48 -4.50 7.80
C PRO A 62 10.35 -4.43 8.84
N VAL A 63 9.64 -3.30 8.89
CA VAL A 63 8.54 -3.04 9.82
C VAL A 63 7.25 -2.84 9.05
N THR A 64 6.17 -3.45 9.55
CA THR A 64 4.81 -3.17 9.10
C THR A 64 4.34 -1.86 9.72
N PHE A 65 3.77 -0.98 8.91
CA PHE A 65 3.21 0.28 9.37
C PHE A 65 1.69 0.16 9.51
N PRO A 66 1.11 0.53 10.65
CA PRO A 66 -0.33 0.48 10.82
C PRO A 66 -0.99 1.53 9.91
N ALA A 67 -2.21 1.26 9.45
CA ALA A 67 -2.96 2.16 8.57
C ALA A 67 -3.11 3.59 9.14
N VAL A 68 -3.09 3.76 10.46
CA VAL A 68 -3.14 5.09 11.11
C VAL A 68 -1.86 5.91 10.93
N ASP A 69 -0.71 5.26 10.74
CA ASP A 69 0.60 5.91 10.52
C ASP A 69 0.95 6.01 9.03
N VAL A 70 0.10 5.48 8.14
CA VAL A 70 0.26 5.53 6.68
C VAL A 70 -0.89 6.30 6.07
N ARG A 71 -0.59 7.34 5.31
CA ARG A 71 -1.60 8.04 4.51
C ARG A 71 -1.22 7.99 3.03
N ARG A 72 -2.23 7.91 2.15
CA ARG A 72 -1.98 8.19 0.73
C ARG A 72 -1.37 9.56 0.61
N SER A 73 -0.29 9.69 -0.17
CA SER A 73 0.17 11.01 -0.56
C SER A 73 -0.91 11.61 -1.44
N SER A 74 -1.83 12.32 -0.81
CA SER A 74 -2.63 13.33 -1.47
C SER A 74 -1.62 14.36 -1.93
N SER A 75 -1.03 14.14 -3.10
CA SER A 75 -0.46 15.24 -3.85
C SER A 75 -1.64 16.08 -4.30
N THR A 76 -2.23 16.80 -3.35
CA THR A 76 -2.96 18.02 -3.64
C THR A 76 -1.89 19.04 -4.01
N ALA A 77 -1.32 18.86 -5.20
CA ALA A 77 -0.84 19.98 -5.99
C ALA A 77 -2.09 20.76 -6.43
N ALA A 78 -2.77 21.39 -5.47
CA ALA A 78 -3.86 22.30 -5.71
C ALA A 78 -3.40 23.71 -5.33
N ARG A 79 -2.84 24.35 -6.37
CA ARG A 79 -2.90 25.79 -6.68
C ARG A 79 -1.87 26.73 -6.07
#